data_AF-A0A928S8U1-F1
#
_entry.id   AF-A0A928S8U1-F1
#
_cell.length_a   1.000
_cell.length_b   1.000
_cell.length_c   1.000
_cell.angle_alpha   90.00
_cell.angle_beta   90.00
_cell.angle_gamma   90.00
#
_symmetry.space_group_name_H-M   'P 1'
#
loop_
_entity.id
_entity.type
_entity.pdbx_description
1 polymer ?
#
loop_
_entity_poly.entity_id
_entity_poly.type
_entity_poly.pdbx_seq_one_letter_code
_entity_poly.pdbx_strand_id
1 'polypeptide(L)'
;MATSFAETLDQVIVLFQAAFSHPVILRREERPQVAILEMSGDYGLCQVHLREIWRADGSRKYAYYVLNQSNIIVGFDNAADPRALRLKYGKDFVLHRLELIPHYHTEDKSTIELTQEMDCAAFIAWLKNNLPYVSNSGE
;
A
#
# COMPACT_ATOMS: atom_id res chain seq x y z
N MET A 1 18.63 -1.66 -17.28
CA MET A 1 18.18 -3.06 -17.17
C MET A 1 16.91 -3.05 -16.35
N ALA A 2 15.87 -3.77 -16.76
CA ALA A 2 14.68 -3.91 -15.92
C ALA A 2 15.05 -4.78 -14.72
N THR A 3 14.78 -4.30 -13.51
CA THR A 3 14.95 -5.07 -12.28
C THR A 3 14.05 -6.29 -12.31
N SER A 4 14.57 -7.46 -11.93
CA SER A 4 13.75 -8.67 -11.85
C SER A 4 12.67 -8.54 -10.77
N PHE A 5 11.64 -9.38 -10.83
CA PHE A 5 10.66 -9.43 -9.74
C PHE A 5 11.32 -9.80 -8.42
N ALA A 6 12.20 -10.81 -8.39
CA ALA A 6 12.94 -11.20 -7.20
C ALA A 6 13.63 -10.02 -6.51
N GLU A 7 14.43 -9.25 -7.26
CA GLU A 7 15.15 -8.08 -6.75
C GLU A 7 14.19 -6.99 -6.25
N THR A 8 13.08 -6.77 -6.96
CA THR A 8 12.05 -5.80 -6.55
C THR A 8 11.39 -6.22 -5.24
N LEU A 9 11.02 -7.50 -5.10
CA LEU A 9 10.44 -8.04 -3.88
C LEU A 9 11.41 -7.92 -2.70
N ASP A 10 12.66 -8.33 -2.89
CA ASP A 10 13.68 -8.29 -1.85
C ASP A 10 13.95 -6.86 -1.38
N GLN A 11 13.95 -5.88 -2.29
CA GLN A 11 14.09 -4.46 -1.94
C GLN A 11 12.93 -3.97 -1.05
N VAL A 12 11.68 -4.32 -1.40
CA VAL A 12 10.50 -3.95 -0.61
C VAL A 12 10.53 -4.63 0.76
N ILE A 13 10.92 -5.91 0.83
CA ILE A 13 11.07 -6.66 2.08
C ILE A 13 12.09 -5.99 2.99
N VAL A 14 13.28 -5.65 2.48
CA VAL A 14 14.34 -5.00 3.26
C VAL A 14 13.87 -3.65 3.81
N LEU A 15 13.23 -2.82 2.98
CA LEU A 15 12.69 -1.53 3.42
C LEU A 15 11.64 -1.68 4.52
N PHE A 16 10.73 -2.65 4.35
CA PHE A 16 9.67 -2.90 5.31
C PHE A 16 10.22 -3.41 6.65
N GLN A 17 11.12 -4.40 6.61
CA GLN A 17 11.76 -4.96 7.80
C GLN A 17 12.58 -3.92 8.58
N ALA A 18 13.17 -2.94 7.89
CA ALA A 18 13.89 -1.85 8.54
C ALA A 18 12.97 -0.80 9.17
N ALA A 19 11.72 -0.71 8.74
CA ALA A 19 10.78 0.33 9.15
C ALA A 19 9.81 -0.10 10.25
N PHE A 20 9.51 -1.39 10.37
CA PHE A 20 8.45 -1.93 11.24
C PHE A 20 8.98 -2.97 12.22
N SER A 21 8.35 -3.03 13.40
CA SER A 21 8.63 -4.08 14.39
C SER A 21 7.84 -5.35 14.05
N HIS A 22 8.35 -6.52 14.44
CA HIS A 22 7.72 -7.83 14.16
C HIS A 22 7.23 -8.03 12.71
N PRO A 23 8.08 -7.76 11.69
CA PRO A 23 7.66 -7.92 10.31
C PRO A 23 7.38 -9.40 9.99
N VAL A 24 6.25 -9.66 9.36
CA VAL A 24 5.82 -10.99 8.91
C VAL A 24 5.54 -10.94 7.42
N ILE A 25 6.13 -11.87 6.66
CA ILE A 25 5.76 -12.11 5.27
C ILE A 25 4.57 -13.07 5.28
N LEU A 26 3.40 -12.55 4.89
CA LEU A 26 2.15 -13.31 4.82
C LEU A 26 2.07 -14.10 3.51
N ARG A 27 2.57 -13.51 2.43
CA ARG A 27 2.62 -14.15 1.10
C ARG A 27 3.81 -13.63 0.31
N ARG A 28 4.52 -14.56 -0.32
CA ARG A 28 5.49 -14.26 -1.38
C ARG A 28 5.25 -15.25 -2.52
N GLU A 29 4.98 -14.72 -3.70
CA GLU A 29 4.81 -15.51 -4.91
C GLU A 29 5.56 -14.87 -6.06
N GLU A 30 6.31 -15.68 -6.78
CA GLU A 30 7.07 -15.24 -7.95
C GLU A 30 6.81 -16.22 -9.09
N ARG A 31 6.21 -15.70 -10.16
CA ARG A 31 6.01 -16.39 -11.43
C ARG A 31 6.47 -15.49 -12.56
N PRO A 32 6.76 -16.03 -13.77
CA PRO A 32 7.22 -15.23 -14.90
C PRO A 32 6.30 -14.06 -15.28
N GLN A 33 4.99 -14.16 -14.99
CA GLN A 33 4.00 -13.16 -15.37
C GLN A 33 3.53 -12.28 -14.20
N VAL A 34 3.81 -12.69 -12.96
CA VAL A 34 3.28 -12.01 -11.79
C VAL A 34 4.16 -12.25 -10.57
N ALA A 35 4.37 -11.19 -9.79
CA ALA A 35 4.92 -11.27 -8.45
C ALA A 35 3.92 -10.69 -7.45
N ILE A 36 3.77 -11.34 -6.30
CA ILE A 36 2.87 -10.92 -5.22
C ILE A 36 3.65 -10.91 -3.92
N LEU A 37 3.53 -9.83 -3.16
CA LEU A 37 4.06 -9.69 -1.82
C LEU A 37 2.97 -9.16 -0.90
N GLU A 38 2.77 -9.85 0.23
CA GLU A 38 1.91 -9.41 1.32
C GLU A 38 2.71 -9.50 2.62
N MET A 39 2.71 -8.41 3.40
CA MET A 39 3.45 -8.31 4.65
C MET A 39 2.62 -7.57 5.69
N SER A 40 2.87 -7.87 6.97
CA SER A 40 2.42 -7.05 8.08
C SER A 40 3.55 -6.74 9.03
N GLY A 41 3.41 -5.68 9.80
CA GLY A 41 4.35 -5.30 10.85
C GLY A 41 3.75 -4.25 11.75
N ASP A 42 4.41 -3.95 12.86
CA ASP A 42 3.94 -3.00 13.85
C ASP A 42 4.62 -1.64 13.67
N TYR A 43 3.83 -0.57 13.77
CA TYR A 43 4.26 0.81 13.80
C TYR A 43 3.72 1.49 15.06
N GLY A 44 4.48 1.40 16.16
CA GLY A 44 4.03 1.85 17.47
C GLY A 44 2.80 1.07 17.95
N LEU A 45 1.67 1.76 18.15
CA LEU A 45 0.38 1.17 18.51
C LEU A 45 -0.44 0.67 17.31
N CYS A 46 0.02 0.97 16.10
CA CYS A 46 -0.69 0.62 14.87
C CYS A 46 -0.11 -0.65 14.25
N GLN A 47 -0.95 -1.39 13.55
CA GLN A 47 -0.52 -2.45 12.64
C GLN A 47 -0.47 -1.90 11.22
N VAL A 48 0.56 -2.24 10.47
CA VAL A 48 0.71 -1.90 9.06
C VAL A 48 0.55 -3.17 8.24
N HIS A 49 -0.26 -3.08 7.20
CA HIS A 49 -0.41 -4.13 6.18
C HIS A 49 -0.01 -3.57 4.82
N LEU A 50 0.83 -4.32 4.11
CA LEU A 50 1.30 -3.98 2.78
C LEU A 50 0.96 -5.12 1.84
N ARG A 51 0.44 -4.77 0.66
CA ARG A 51 0.27 -5.68 -0.46
C ARG A 51 0.72 -5.03 -1.75
N GLU A 52 1.51 -5.75 -2.52
CA GLU A 52 1.93 -5.36 -3.86
C GLU A 52 1.83 -6.52 -4.85
N ILE A 53 1.39 -6.20 -6.06
CA ILE A 53 1.27 -7.12 -7.19
C ILE A 53 1.91 -6.47 -8.40
N TRP A 54 2.97 -7.06 -8.92
CA TRP A 54 3.63 -6.65 -10.16
C TRP A 54 3.30 -7.63 -11.28
N ARG A 55 3.07 -7.13 -12.48
CA ARG A 55 2.80 -7.95 -13.68
C ARG A 55 3.85 -7.70 -14.76
N ALA A 56 4.03 -8.69 -15.63
CA ALA A 56 5.01 -8.60 -16.73
C ALA A 56 4.69 -7.50 -17.76
N ASP A 57 3.45 -7.02 -17.82
CA ASP A 57 3.05 -5.86 -18.63
C ASP A 57 3.49 -4.50 -18.03
N GLY A 58 4.19 -4.53 -16.89
CA GLY A 58 4.63 -3.34 -16.17
C GLY A 58 3.58 -2.75 -15.23
N SER A 59 2.34 -3.29 -15.22
CA SER A 59 1.32 -2.81 -14.29
C SER A 59 1.62 -3.23 -12.86
N ARG A 60 1.34 -2.32 -11.93
CA ARG A 60 1.52 -2.52 -10.49
C ARG A 60 0.22 -2.21 -9.78
N LYS A 61 -0.21 -3.11 -8.90
CA LYS A 61 -1.31 -2.88 -7.96
C LYS A 61 -0.76 -2.88 -6.55
N TYR A 62 -1.13 -1.90 -5.73
CA TYR A 62 -0.71 -1.85 -4.34
C TYR A 62 -1.90 -1.53 -3.42
N ALA A 63 -1.76 -1.91 -2.16
CA ALA A 63 -2.62 -1.49 -1.07
C ALA A 63 -1.79 -1.46 0.22
N TYR A 64 -1.74 -0.29 0.86
CA TYR A 64 -1.02 -0.05 2.11
C TYR A 64 -2.00 0.47 3.15
N TYR A 65 -2.10 -0.21 4.28
CA TYR A 65 -3.04 0.13 5.34
C TYR A 65 -2.33 0.33 6.65
N VAL A 66 -2.82 1.30 7.41
CA VAL A 66 -2.55 1.44 8.84
C VAL A 66 -3.83 1.13 9.59
N LEU A 67 -3.74 0.23 10.56
CA LEU A 67 -4.85 -0.22 11.36
C LEU A 67 -4.61 0.06 12.85
N ASN A 68 -5.66 0.46 13.55
CA ASN A 68 -5.72 0.47 15.01
C ASN A 68 -6.81 -0.50 15.45
N GLN A 69 -6.44 -1.55 16.19
CA GLN A 69 -7.38 -2.58 16.67
C GLN A 69 -8.30 -3.15 15.57
N SER A 70 -7.75 -3.36 14.36
CA SER A 70 -8.44 -3.82 13.14
C SER A 70 -9.20 -2.75 12.34
N ASN A 71 -9.32 -1.52 12.83
CA ASN A 71 -9.96 -0.43 12.08
C ASN A 71 -8.94 0.27 11.18
N ILE A 72 -9.27 0.46 9.90
CA ILE A 72 -8.41 1.18 8.96
C ILE A 72 -8.42 2.67 9.32
N ILE A 73 -7.28 3.18 9.76
CA ILE A 73 -7.09 4.62 9.99
C ILE A 73 -6.86 5.32 8.64
N VAL A 74 -6.03 4.70 7.81
CA VAL A 74 -5.67 5.19 6.47
C VAL A 74 -5.36 4.01 5.57
N GLY A 75 -5.82 4.10 4.32
CA GLY A 75 -5.44 3.26 3.21
C GLY A 75 -4.87 4.09 2.04
N PHE A 76 -3.82 3.57 1.41
CA PHE A 76 -3.34 4.00 0.10
C PHE A 76 -3.44 2.82 -0.84
N ASP A 77 -4.26 2.91 -1.88
CA ASP A 77 -4.37 1.86 -2.88
C ASP A 77 -4.52 2.46 -4.28
N ASN A 78 -4.43 1.62 -5.30
CA ASN A 78 -4.69 2.03 -6.67
C ASN A 78 -5.72 1.16 -7.39
N ALA A 79 -6.57 0.44 -6.66
CA ALA A 79 -7.66 -0.30 -7.26
C ALA A 79 -8.63 0.64 -7.98
N ALA A 80 -9.35 0.10 -8.97
CA ALA A 80 -10.43 0.83 -9.61
C ALA A 80 -11.57 1.10 -8.61
N ASP A 81 -11.54 2.28 -7.98
CA ASP A 81 -12.56 2.72 -7.03
C ASP A 81 -13.53 3.71 -7.73
N PRO A 82 -14.84 3.44 -7.76
CA PRO A 82 -15.80 4.32 -8.44
C PRO A 82 -15.85 5.75 -7.91
N ARG A 83 -15.58 5.98 -6.62
CA ARG A 83 -15.56 7.33 -6.04
C ARG A 83 -14.27 8.05 -6.45
N ALA A 84 -13.11 7.40 -6.38
CA ALA A 84 -11.86 7.97 -6.88
C ALA A 84 -11.94 8.28 -8.39
N LEU A 85 -12.48 7.36 -9.19
CA LEU A 85 -12.67 7.57 -10.63
C LEU A 85 -13.61 8.74 -10.92
N ARG A 86 -14.69 8.91 -10.14
CA ARG A 86 -15.56 10.10 -10.25
C ARG A 86 -14.84 11.39 -9.87
N LEU A 87 -13.92 11.36 -8.90
CA LEU A 87 -13.11 12.54 -8.56
C LEU A 87 -12.21 12.96 -9.74
N LYS A 88 -11.61 11.99 -10.45
CA LYS A 88 -10.70 12.26 -11.57
C LYS A 88 -11.40 12.60 -12.88
N TYR A 89 -12.46 11.86 -13.20
CA TYR A 89 -13.11 11.89 -14.53
C TYR A 89 -14.53 12.47 -14.51
N GLY A 90 -15.08 12.80 -13.34
CA GLY A 90 -16.43 13.33 -13.22
C GLY A 90 -17.49 12.38 -13.78
N LYS A 91 -18.27 12.86 -14.76
CA LYS A 91 -19.36 12.10 -15.38
C LYS A 91 -18.85 10.98 -16.29
N ASP A 92 -17.62 11.09 -16.78
CA ASP A 92 -17.04 10.17 -17.76
C ASP A 92 -16.36 8.95 -17.12
N PHE A 93 -16.40 8.84 -15.79
CA PHE A 93 -15.73 7.79 -15.02
C PHE A 93 -16.07 6.36 -15.48
N VAL A 94 -17.24 6.13 -16.10
CA VAL A 94 -17.66 4.82 -16.63
C VAL A 94 -16.75 4.32 -17.75
N LEU A 95 -16.18 5.25 -18.54
CA LEU A 95 -15.20 4.93 -19.59
C LEU A 95 -13.89 4.40 -19.00
N HIS A 96 -13.61 4.76 -17.74
CA HIS A 96 -12.37 4.46 -17.01
C HIS A 96 -12.59 3.42 -15.89
N ARG A 97 -13.70 2.69 -15.89
CA ARG A 97 -14.11 1.82 -14.77
C ARG A 97 -13.13 0.71 -14.37
N LEU A 98 -12.14 0.40 -15.20
CA LEU A 98 -11.10 -0.60 -14.95
C LEU A 98 -9.72 0.01 -14.71
N GLU A 99 -9.59 1.33 -14.79
CA GLU A 99 -8.32 2.03 -14.62
C GLU A 99 -7.88 1.96 -13.15
N LEU A 100 -6.62 1.60 -12.93
CA LEU A 100 -5.99 1.72 -11.63
C LEU A 100 -5.81 3.20 -11.31
N ILE A 101 -6.31 3.63 -10.15
CA ILE A 101 -6.30 5.04 -9.77
C ILE A 101 -5.71 5.20 -8.37
N PRO A 102 -4.48 5.72 -8.25
CA PRO A 102 -3.88 6.02 -6.95
C PRO A 102 -4.79 6.93 -6.12
N HIS A 103 -5.15 6.45 -4.93
CA HIS A 103 -5.94 7.22 -3.99
C HIS A 103 -5.63 6.87 -2.53
N TYR A 104 -5.91 7.85 -1.70
CA TYR A 104 -5.95 7.77 -0.25
C TYR A 104 -7.40 7.58 0.19
N HIS A 105 -7.63 6.85 1.27
CA HIS A 105 -8.92 6.86 1.96
C HIS A 105 -8.79 6.63 3.47
N THR A 106 -9.77 7.10 4.23
CA THR A 106 -9.91 6.83 5.67
C THR A 106 -10.85 5.65 5.93
N GLU A 107 -11.14 5.40 7.22
CA GLU A 107 -12.17 4.47 7.68
C GLU A 107 -13.48 4.62 6.90
N ASP A 108 -14.06 3.49 6.48
CA ASP A 108 -15.29 3.39 5.68
C ASP A 108 -15.28 4.24 4.40
N LYS A 109 -14.09 4.59 3.92
CA LYS A 109 -13.89 5.54 2.81
C LYS A 109 -14.62 6.86 3.05
N SER A 110 -14.77 7.29 4.30
CA SER A 110 -15.41 8.57 4.65
C SER A 110 -14.76 9.71 3.87
N THR A 111 -13.44 9.69 3.77
CA THR A 111 -12.63 10.53 2.89
C THR A 111 -12.02 9.69 1.78
N ILE A 112 -11.99 10.23 0.55
CA ILE A 112 -11.21 9.70 -0.58
C ILE A 112 -10.55 10.89 -1.27
N GLU A 113 -9.24 10.77 -1.51
CA GLU A 113 -8.46 11.80 -2.21
C GLU A 113 -7.57 11.15 -3.27
N LEU A 114 -7.40 11.82 -4.41
CA LEU A 114 -6.48 11.35 -5.44
C LEU A 114 -5.04 11.59 -5.00
N THR A 115 -4.18 10.61 -5.25
CA THR A 115 -2.76 10.71 -4.92
C THR A 115 -1.90 10.51 -6.18
N GLN A 116 -0.60 10.73 -6.03
CA GLN A 116 0.36 10.12 -6.94
C GLN A 116 0.49 8.62 -6.63
N GLU A 117 1.14 7.87 -7.52
CA GLU A 117 1.48 6.48 -7.23
C GLU A 117 2.33 6.41 -5.96
N MET A 118 1.98 5.47 -5.08
CA MET A 118 2.68 5.25 -3.82
C MET A 118 3.54 4.00 -3.92
N ASP A 119 4.81 4.10 -3.55
CA ASP A 119 5.67 2.95 -3.30
C ASP A 119 5.90 2.73 -1.80
N CYS A 120 6.53 1.61 -1.45
CA CYS A 120 6.79 1.25 -0.05
C CYS A 120 7.63 2.33 0.67
N ALA A 121 8.62 2.91 -0.01
CA ALA A 121 9.48 3.94 0.57
C ALA A 121 8.71 5.24 0.82
N ALA A 122 7.92 5.70 -0.14
CA ALA A 122 7.05 6.87 -0.03
C ALA A 122 5.99 6.68 1.06
N PHE A 123 5.41 5.49 1.17
CA PHE A 123 4.47 5.16 2.24
C PHE A 123 5.14 5.21 3.62
N ILE A 124 6.31 4.62 3.79
CA ILE A 124 7.08 4.68 5.05
C ILE A 124 7.42 6.13 5.41
N ALA A 125 7.83 6.94 4.44
CA ALA A 125 8.10 8.36 4.65
C ALA A 125 6.84 9.12 5.08
N TRP A 126 5.70 8.85 4.42
CA TRP A 126 4.42 9.42 4.80
C TRP A 126 4.04 9.06 6.24
N LEU A 127 4.19 7.79 6.64
CA LEU A 127 3.88 7.35 8.01
C LEU A 127 4.69 8.12 9.04
N LYS A 128 6.01 8.21 8.85
CA LYS A 128 6.92 8.91 9.77
C LYS A 128 6.61 10.40 9.91
N ASN A 129 6.05 11.01 8.87
CA ASN A 129 5.72 12.43 8.87
C ASN A 129 4.32 12.74 9.41
N ASN A 130 3.40 11.76 9.40
CA ASN A 130 1.98 12.02 9.66
C ASN A 130 1.42 11.26 10.86
N LEU A 131 2.05 10.16 11.28
CA LEU A 131 1.61 9.37 12.42
C LEU A 131 2.66 9.36 13.53
N PRO A 132 2.25 9.63 14.78
CA PRO A 132 3.17 9.57 15.90
C PRO A 132 3.64 8.13 16.10
N TYR A 133 4.95 7.94 16.22
CA TYR A 133 5.51 6.68 16.67
C TYR A 133 5.51 6.64 18.20
N VAL A 134 4.59 5.86 18.77
CA VAL A 134 4.56 5.62 20.22
C VAL A 134 5.08 4.21 20.47
N SER A 135 6.28 4.09 21.03
CA SER A 135 6.82 2.80 21.45
C SER A 135 6.02 2.28 22.65
N ASN A 136 5.57 1.03 22.58
CA ASN A 136 5.15 0.27 23.77
C ASN A 136 6.38 -0.10 24.59
N SER A 137 7.04 0.90 25.18
CA SER A 137 7.94 0.70 26.30
C SER A 137 7.08 0.61 27.55
N GLY A 138 6.50 -0.57 27.77
CA GLY A 138 5.84 -0.88 29.03
C GLY A 138 6.88 -0.88 30.15
N GLU A 139 6.63 -0.04 31.16
CA GLU A 139 7.07 -0.24 32.54
C GLU A 139 6.52 -1.55 33.12
#